data_AF-A0A371BP07-F1
#
_entry.id   AF-A0A371BP07-F1
#
_cell.length_a   1.000
_cell.length_b   1.000
_cell.length_c   1.000
_cell.angle_alpha   90.00
_cell.angle_beta   90.00
_cell.angle_gamma   90.00
#
_symmetry.space_group_name_H-M   'P 1'
#
loop_
_entity.id
_entity.type
_entity.pdbx_description
1 polymer ?
#
loop_
_entity_poly.entity_id
_entity_poly.type
_entity_poly.pdbx_seq_one_letter_code
_entity_poly.pdbx_strand_id
1 'polypeptide(L)'
;MTVAAIATGTYFLSGQLFQHKSYRLMVALIPVLVPVGPLEVLGNAANLHWYLLWLCPWLLIFEPRTWPVRAVLFVATLAAATTEIIVGIFLPLAIWEIVKRKNYAAPAALILGIGLQFLATVANPRYSEAPRLDSMDPLSVIYGFLLQPVGSIWETDADTMALNVVTFGGFAVAIPIIVIFGLLAYILTYGRAQWKVTALYALAAAASCWAAATVLNPSPELDFANFSKDDWLSKFTFFRYAAAPSMFLLALVPIACAVAEDKGVIGPNKTRYLAPVLLAVFLSNSYLQATPVRQTGPEWMTGVQTATVQCAADPSLTEAVIPVTPANWQVAVPCRLLPGK
;
A
#
# COMPACT_ATOMS: atom_id res chain seq x y z
N MET A 1 -16.25 -5.22 1.67
CA MET A 1 -17.04 -4.05 1.22
C MET A 1 -16.16 -2.82 0.93
N THR A 2 -15.23 -2.44 1.80
CA THR A 2 -14.42 -1.21 1.62
C THR A 2 -13.51 -1.23 0.38
N VAL A 3 -12.80 -2.33 0.12
CA VAL A 3 -11.96 -2.46 -1.08
C VAL A 3 -12.78 -2.32 -2.37
N ALA A 4 -14.01 -2.83 -2.40
CA ALA A 4 -14.91 -2.67 -3.53
C ALA A 4 -15.33 -1.20 -3.74
N ALA A 5 -15.58 -0.45 -2.64
CA ALA A 5 -15.84 0.98 -2.72
C ALA A 5 -14.62 1.75 -3.25
N ILE A 6 -13.41 1.40 -2.81
CA ILE A 6 -12.16 1.99 -3.29
C ILE A 6 -11.96 1.69 -4.78
N ALA A 7 -12.10 0.44 -5.20
CA ALA A 7 -12.01 0.03 -6.61
C ALA A 7 -13.03 0.77 -7.49
N THR A 8 -14.28 0.88 -7.02
CA THR A 8 -15.35 1.61 -7.70
C THR A 8 -15.01 3.10 -7.81
N GLY A 9 -14.57 3.72 -6.72
CA GLY A 9 -14.09 5.11 -6.71
C GLY A 9 -12.96 5.31 -7.71
N THR A 10 -11.93 4.47 -7.66
CA THR A 10 -10.80 4.48 -8.58
C THR A 10 -11.26 4.35 -10.04
N TYR A 11 -12.22 3.47 -10.36
CA TYR A 11 -12.75 3.33 -11.72
C TYR A 11 -13.34 4.64 -12.26
N PHE A 12 -14.14 5.34 -11.46
CA PHE A 12 -14.76 6.60 -11.88
C PHE A 12 -13.77 7.77 -11.90
N LEU A 13 -12.96 7.90 -10.85
CA LEU A 13 -12.01 9.01 -10.68
C LEU A 13 -10.88 8.95 -11.70
N SER A 14 -10.37 7.76 -12.03
CA SER A 14 -9.34 7.56 -13.06
C SER A 14 -9.79 7.98 -14.46
N GLY A 15 -11.09 8.25 -14.66
CA GLY A 15 -11.62 8.77 -15.91
C GLY A 15 -11.11 10.15 -16.31
N GLN A 16 -10.54 10.92 -15.38
CA GLN A 16 -9.85 12.17 -15.68
C GLN A 16 -8.58 11.94 -16.51
N LEU A 17 -7.91 10.79 -16.30
CA LEU A 17 -6.65 10.47 -16.95
C LEU A 17 -6.85 9.47 -18.11
N PHE A 18 -7.62 8.40 -17.87
CA PHE A 18 -7.87 7.37 -18.86
C PHE A 18 -9.22 7.58 -19.54
N GLN A 19 -9.23 7.87 -20.84
CA GLN A 19 -10.48 8.05 -21.57
C GLN A 19 -11.25 6.73 -21.74
N HIS A 20 -10.55 5.65 -22.05
CA HIS A 20 -11.17 4.36 -22.32
C HIS A 20 -11.48 3.56 -21.05
N LYS A 21 -12.65 2.89 -21.04
CA LYS A 21 -13.14 2.12 -19.88
C LYS A 21 -12.26 0.92 -19.52
N SER A 22 -11.56 0.32 -20.48
CA SER A 22 -10.69 -0.84 -20.22
C SER A 22 -9.52 -0.50 -19.29
N TYR A 23 -8.87 0.65 -19.46
CA TYR A 23 -7.77 1.04 -18.57
C TYR A 23 -8.29 1.49 -17.21
N ARG A 24 -9.46 2.15 -17.14
CA ARG A 24 -10.11 2.43 -15.86
C ARG A 24 -10.40 1.14 -15.09
N LEU A 25 -10.84 0.09 -15.79
CA LEU A 25 -11.04 -1.23 -15.20
C LEU A 25 -9.72 -1.82 -14.70
N MET A 26 -8.62 -1.72 -15.46
CA MET A 26 -7.29 -2.16 -15.00
C MET A 26 -6.88 -1.46 -13.71
N VAL A 27 -7.01 -0.13 -13.63
CA VAL A 27 -6.68 0.65 -12.43
C VAL A 27 -7.57 0.24 -11.25
N ALA A 28 -8.85 -0.08 -11.49
CA ALA A 28 -9.77 -0.54 -10.46
C ALA A 28 -9.52 -1.99 -9.99
N LEU A 29 -8.95 -2.85 -10.83
CA LEU A 29 -8.58 -4.23 -10.47
C LEU A 29 -7.40 -4.28 -9.51
N ILE A 30 -6.46 -3.32 -9.61
CA ILE A 30 -5.25 -3.27 -8.80
C ILE A 30 -5.52 -3.37 -7.28
N PRO A 31 -6.34 -2.51 -6.64
CA PRO A 31 -6.59 -2.61 -5.21
C PRO A 31 -7.36 -3.88 -4.80
N VAL A 32 -8.02 -4.56 -5.74
CA VAL A 32 -8.77 -5.80 -5.46
C VAL A 32 -7.83 -7.01 -5.49
N LEU A 33 -6.92 -7.05 -6.46
CA LEU A 33 -6.09 -8.21 -6.78
C LEU A 33 -4.61 -7.97 -6.50
N VAL A 34 -4.24 -6.94 -5.73
CA VAL A 34 -2.85 -6.71 -5.36
C VAL A 34 -2.34 -7.95 -4.61
N PRO A 35 -1.25 -8.61 -5.05
CA PRO A 35 -0.92 -9.95 -4.55
C PRO A 35 -0.55 -10.02 -3.05
N VAL A 36 0.03 -8.94 -2.49
CA VAL A 36 0.29 -8.83 -1.05
C VAL A 36 -0.99 -8.64 -0.21
N GLY A 37 -2.13 -8.38 -0.85
CA GLY A 37 -3.42 -8.13 -0.20
C GLY A 37 -3.82 -9.22 0.81
N PRO A 38 -3.94 -10.49 0.39
CA PRO A 38 -4.38 -11.59 1.25
C PRO A 38 -3.48 -11.89 2.45
N LEU A 39 -2.18 -11.60 2.37
CA LEU A 39 -1.20 -11.98 3.38
C LEU A 39 -1.56 -11.36 4.74
N GLU A 40 -1.48 -10.04 4.86
CA GLU A 40 -1.77 -9.33 6.12
C GLU A 40 -2.73 -8.15 5.97
N VAL A 41 -2.96 -7.68 4.74
CA VAL A 41 -3.55 -6.36 4.45
C VAL A 41 -5.08 -6.43 4.41
N LEU A 42 -5.64 -7.51 3.87
CA LEU A 42 -7.08 -7.77 3.87
C LEU A 42 -7.57 -8.30 5.21
N GLY A 43 -8.87 -8.13 5.47
CA GLY A 43 -9.50 -8.60 6.71
C GLY A 43 -9.19 -7.74 7.95
N ASN A 44 -8.57 -6.57 7.79
CA ASN A 44 -8.22 -5.68 8.90
C ASN A 44 -8.45 -4.20 8.57
N ALA A 45 -9.25 -3.50 9.38
CA ALA A 45 -9.45 -2.05 9.27
C ALA A 45 -8.16 -1.26 9.53
N ALA A 46 -7.22 -1.79 10.33
CA ALA A 46 -5.94 -1.14 10.59
C ALA A 46 -5.11 -0.95 9.32
N ASN A 47 -5.34 -1.76 8.28
CA ASN A 47 -4.63 -1.70 6.99
C ASN A 47 -5.42 -0.96 5.90
N LEU A 48 -6.59 -0.41 6.21
CA LEU A 48 -7.40 0.34 5.25
C LEU A 48 -6.64 1.53 4.64
N HIS A 49 -5.76 2.13 5.43
CA HIS A 49 -5.02 3.31 5.02
C HIS A 49 -4.13 3.08 3.79
N TRP A 50 -3.61 1.87 3.55
CA TRP A 50 -2.86 1.54 2.31
C TRP A 50 -3.69 1.71 1.05
N TYR A 51 -4.97 1.33 1.10
CA TYR A 51 -5.90 1.48 -0.01
C TYR A 51 -6.39 2.92 -0.17
N LEU A 52 -6.51 3.66 0.94
CA LEU A 52 -6.81 5.09 0.90
C LEU A 52 -5.64 5.91 0.33
N LEU A 53 -4.41 5.50 0.62
CA LEU A 53 -3.19 6.06 0.03
C LEU A 53 -3.17 5.87 -1.49
N TRP A 54 -3.55 4.68 -1.97
CA TRP A 54 -3.78 4.42 -3.41
C TRP A 54 -4.89 5.31 -4.00
N LEU A 55 -6.00 5.48 -3.27
CA LEU A 55 -7.15 6.26 -3.75
C LEU A 55 -6.84 7.77 -3.85
N CYS A 56 -5.99 8.29 -2.96
CA CYS A 56 -5.71 9.71 -2.77
C CYS A 56 -5.34 10.48 -4.06
N PRO A 57 -4.38 10.05 -4.91
CA PRO A 57 -4.06 10.78 -6.13
C PRO A 57 -5.25 10.88 -7.09
N TRP A 58 -6.11 9.86 -7.14
CA TRP A 58 -7.32 9.89 -7.98
C TRP A 58 -8.36 10.90 -7.46
N LEU A 59 -8.47 11.05 -6.14
CA LEU A 59 -9.31 12.07 -5.52
C LEU A 59 -8.81 13.48 -5.83
N LEU A 60 -7.49 13.67 -5.80
CA LEU A 60 -6.85 14.98 -6.02
C LEU A 60 -7.01 15.48 -7.45
N ILE A 61 -6.81 14.62 -8.46
CA ILE A 61 -6.86 15.03 -9.87
C ILE A 61 -8.28 15.18 -10.41
N PHE A 62 -9.29 14.60 -9.76
CA PHE A 62 -10.64 14.61 -10.29
C PHE A 62 -11.25 16.02 -10.21
N GLU A 63 -11.81 16.49 -11.33
CA GLU A 63 -12.40 17.83 -11.44
C GLU A 63 -13.94 17.77 -11.24
N PRO A 64 -14.47 18.15 -10.06
CA PRO A 64 -15.89 18.02 -9.75
C PRO A 64 -16.73 19.12 -10.41
N ARG A 65 -17.81 18.70 -11.09
CA ARG A 65 -18.77 19.62 -11.75
C ARG A 65 -19.89 20.11 -10.85
N THR A 66 -20.20 19.40 -9.76
CA THR A 66 -21.33 19.72 -8.88
C THR A 66 -20.87 19.79 -7.42
N TRP A 67 -21.59 20.58 -6.62
CA TRP A 67 -21.26 20.77 -5.21
C TRP A 67 -21.33 19.48 -4.38
N PRO A 68 -22.32 18.57 -4.56
CA PRO A 68 -22.33 17.29 -3.84
C PRO A 68 -21.08 16.45 -4.10
N VAL A 69 -20.59 16.45 -5.35
CA VAL A 69 -19.36 15.72 -5.69
C VAL A 69 -18.14 16.36 -5.02
N ARG A 70 -18.08 17.70 -4.92
CA ARG A 70 -17.04 18.41 -4.16
C ARG A 70 -17.05 18.00 -2.69
N ALA A 71 -18.23 17.93 -2.07
CA ALA A 71 -18.37 17.51 -0.67
C ALA A 71 -17.88 16.07 -0.46
N VAL A 72 -18.26 15.14 -1.36
CA VAL A 72 -17.78 13.75 -1.30
C VAL A 72 -16.27 13.66 -1.45
N LEU A 73 -15.67 14.37 -2.41
CA LEU A 73 -14.21 14.40 -2.58
C LEU A 73 -13.50 14.96 -1.36
N PHE A 74 -14.02 16.05 -0.77
CA PHE A 74 -13.48 16.65 0.43
C PHE A 74 -13.49 15.64 1.58
N VAL A 75 -14.64 15.02 1.87
CA VAL A 75 -14.78 14.06 2.97
C VAL A 75 -13.91 12.81 2.75
N ALA A 76 -13.91 12.25 1.54
CA ALA A 76 -13.10 11.08 1.22
C ALA A 76 -11.59 11.36 1.33
N THR A 77 -11.14 12.53 0.87
CA THR A 77 -9.73 12.93 0.95
C THR A 77 -9.33 13.25 2.39
N LEU A 78 -10.21 13.89 3.16
CA LEU A 78 -9.97 14.16 4.57
C LEU A 78 -9.85 12.84 5.34
N ALA A 79 -10.76 11.90 5.12
CA ALA A 79 -10.71 10.57 5.73
C ALA A 79 -9.41 9.83 5.39
N ALA A 80 -8.98 9.85 4.12
CA ALA A 80 -7.69 9.30 3.72
C ALA A 80 -6.53 9.96 4.48
N ALA A 81 -6.52 11.30 4.53
CA ALA A 81 -5.44 12.05 5.16
C ALA A 81 -5.38 11.92 6.68
N THR A 82 -6.53 11.74 7.35
CA THR A 82 -6.58 11.49 8.80
C THR A 82 -6.31 10.03 9.17
N THR A 83 -6.20 9.12 8.19
CA THR A 83 -5.84 7.71 8.46
C THR A 83 -4.35 7.44 8.34
N GLU A 84 -3.62 8.23 7.54
CA GLU A 84 -2.20 7.98 7.26
C GLU A 84 -1.46 9.30 7.03
N ILE A 85 -0.32 9.46 7.70
CA ILE A 85 0.53 10.64 7.56
C ILE A 85 1.35 10.61 6.25
N ILE A 86 1.63 9.42 5.71
CA ILE A 86 2.36 9.23 4.44
C ILE A 86 1.63 9.88 3.26
N VAL A 87 0.32 10.17 3.34
CA VAL A 87 -0.38 10.93 2.26
C VAL A 87 0.28 12.28 1.95
N GLY A 88 1.10 12.80 2.88
CA GLY A 88 1.90 14.02 2.69
C GLY A 88 2.79 14.00 1.46
N ILE A 89 3.17 12.82 0.94
CA ILE A 89 3.91 12.70 -0.33
C ILE A 89 3.14 13.28 -1.52
N PHE A 90 1.82 13.42 -1.41
CA PHE A 90 0.96 13.99 -2.46
C PHE A 90 0.75 15.50 -2.33
N LEU A 91 1.36 16.17 -1.35
CA LEU A 91 1.32 17.63 -1.21
C LEU A 91 1.73 18.38 -2.49
N PRO A 92 2.81 18.00 -3.23
CA PRO A 92 3.15 18.68 -4.48
C PRO A 92 2.02 18.63 -5.51
N LEU A 93 1.31 17.50 -5.60
CA LEU A 93 0.15 17.36 -6.50
C LEU A 93 -1.02 18.23 -6.02
N ALA A 94 -1.32 18.24 -4.72
CA ALA A 94 -2.38 19.06 -4.14
C ALA A 94 -2.11 20.57 -4.37
N ILE A 95 -0.88 21.02 -4.17
CA ILE A 95 -0.47 22.40 -4.44
C ILE A 95 -0.63 22.72 -5.93
N TRP A 96 -0.23 21.82 -6.82
CA TRP A 96 -0.41 22.00 -8.25
C TRP A 96 -1.89 22.14 -8.65
N GLU A 97 -2.77 21.29 -8.12
CA GLU A 97 -4.21 21.35 -8.34
C GLU A 97 -4.83 22.68 -7.85
N ILE A 98 -4.42 23.16 -6.68
CA ILE A 98 -4.86 24.46 -6.14
C ILE A 98 -4.37 25.61 -7.05
N VAL A 99 -3.08 25.64 -7.37
CA VAL A 99 -2.45 26.80 -8.01
C VAL A 99 -2.79 26.86 -9.50
N LYS A 100 -2.68 25.73 -10.21
CA LYS A 100 -2.82 25.66 -11.67
C LYS A 100 -4.24 25.31 -12.12
N ARG A 101 -4.91 24.39 -11.42
CA ARG A 101 -6.26 23.92 -11.80
C ARG A 101 -7.38 24.65 -11.09
N LYS A 102 -7.09 25.37 -10.00
CA LYS A 102 -8.09 26.02 -9.14
C LYS A 102 -9.11 24.98 -8.61
N ASN A 103 -8.65 23.75 -8.41
CA ASN A 103 -9.43 22.65 -7.84
C ASN A 103 -9.09 22.54 -6.35
N TYR A 104 -10.01 22.98 -5.48
CA TYR A 104 -9.72 23.13 -4.05
C TYR A 104 -10.26 22.01 -3.18
N ALA A 105 -11.28 21.26 -3.62
CA ALA A 105 -12.05 20.37 -2.75
C ALA A 105 -11.19 19.28 -2.09
N ALA A 106 -10.56 18.40 -2.89
CA ALA A 106 -9.68 17.37 -2.37
C ALA A 106 -8.36 17.93 -1.81
N PRO A 107 -7.65 18.86 -2.48
CA PRO A 107 -6.41 19.43 -1.96
C PRO A 107 -6.52 20.12 -0.60
N ALA A 108 -7.59 20.89 -0.36
CA ALA A 108 -7.81 21.54 0.94
C ALA A 108 -8.05 20.51 2.06
N ALA A 109 -8.79 19.44 1.76
CA ALA A 109 -9.00 18.34 2.69
C ALA A 109 -7.70 17.58 3.02
N LEU A 110 -6.81 17.38 2.03
CA LEU A 110 -5.49 16.78 2.25
C LEU A 110 -4.65 17.63 3.20
N ILE A 111 -4.56 18.94 2.94
CA ILE A 111 -3.78 19.87 3.77
C ILE A 111 -4.32 19.91 5.20
N LEU A 112 -5.66 19.99 5.35
CA LEU A 112 -6.30 19.95 6.65
C LEU A 112 -6.01 18.63 7.38
N GLY A 113 -6.17 17.48 6.72
CA GLY A 113 -5.90 16.18 7.31
C GLY A 113 -4.46 15.99 7.74
N ILE A 114 -3.48 16.45 6.94
CA ILE A 114 -2.06 16.45 7.32
C ILE A 114 -1.83 17.34 8.55
N GLY A 115 -2.46 18.52 8.61
CA GLY A 115 -2.41 19.40 9.78
C GLY A 115 -2.94 18.70 11.04
N LEU A 116 -4.06 18.00 10.93
CA LEU A 116 -4.63 17.22 12.04
C LEU A 116 -3.71 16.06 12.47
N GLN A 117 -3.11 15.34 11.52
CA GLN A 117 -2.13 14.29 11.82
C GLN A 117 -0.89 14.82 12.52
N PHE A 118 -0.38 15.97 12.08
CA PHE A 118 0.76 16.61 12.71
C PHE A 118 0.43 17.02 14.15
N LEU A 119 -0.73 17.65 14.37
CA LEU A 119 -1.19 18.00 15.72
C LEU A 119 -1.35 16.77 16.62
N ALA A 120 -1.93 15.69 16.10
CA ALA A 120 -2.08 14.44 16.85
C ALA A 120 -0.71 13.81 17.20
N THR A 121 0.24 13.83 16.25
CA THR A 121 1.60 13.30 16.43
C THR A 121 2.38 14.10 17.47
N VAL A 122 2.24 15.43 17.50
CA VAL A 122 2.90 16.29 18.49
C VAL A 122 2.24 16.14 19.87
N ALA A 123 0.91 16.05 19.92
CA ALA A 123 0.17 15.93 21.19
C ALA A 123 0.36 14.55 21.86
N ASN A 124 0.44 13.48 21.07
CA ASN A 124 0.59 12.10 21.54
C ASN A 124 1.63 11.38 20.67
N PRO A 125 2.94 11.60 20.90
CA PRO A 125 3.98 10.98 20.10
C PRO A 125 3.93 9.46 20.23
N ARG A 126 4.03 8.77 19.09
CA ARG A 126 3.99 7.30 19.02
C ARG A 126 5.13 6.63 19.78
N TYR A 127 6.28 7.29 19.83
CA TYR A 127 7.46 6.81 20.53
C TYR A 127 7.84 7.85 21.59
N SER A 128 8.14 7.37 22.81
CA SER A 128 8.68 8.22 23.88
C SER A 128 10.09 8.73 23.58
N GLU A 129 10.80 8.05 22.68
CA GLU A 129 12.11 8.43 22.16
C GLU A 129 12.04 8.46 20.63
N ALA A 130 12.82 9.34 19.99
CA ALA A 130 12.90 9.34 18.53
C ALA A 130 13.42 7.98 18.02
N PRO A 131 12.80 7.38 16.98
CA PRO A 131 13.34 6.19 16.35
C PRO A 131 14.80 6.43 15.96
N ARG A 132 15.69 5.49 16.28
CA ARG A 132 17.09 5.56 15.86
C ARG A 132 17.15 5.36 14.35
N LEU A 133 17.08 6.45 13.59
CA LEU A 133 17.13 6.43 12.13
C LEU A 133 18.41 5.74 11.61
N ASP A 134 19.48 5.80 12.40
CA ASP A 134 20.79 5.19 12.16
C ASP A 134 20.75 3.65 12.23
N SER A 135 19.65 3.05 12.70
CA SER A 135 19.52 1.60 12.85
C SER A 135 19.17 0.86 11.55
N MET A 136 18.80 1.58 10.48
CA MET A 136 18.44 0.97 9.20
C MET A 136 19.53 1.21 8.16
N ASP A 137 20.11 0.14 7.63
CA ASP A 137 21.03 0.23 6.49
C ASP A 137 20.30 0.78 5.26
N PRO A 138 20.79 1.84 4.59
CA PRO A 138 20.18 2.34 3.35
C PRO A 138 20.03 1.28 2.26
N LEU A 139 20.94 0.30 2.19
CA LEU A 139 20.85 -0.81 1.25
C LEU A 139 19.68 -1.74 1.58
N SER A 140 19.36 -1.92 2.87
CA SER A 140 18.18 -2.68 3.29
C SER A 140 16.88 -2.04 2.80
N VAL A 141 16.81 -0.70 2.74
CA VAL A 141 15.66 -0.01 2.13
C VAL A 141 15.56 -0.31 0.63
N ILE A 142 16.67 -0.33 -0.09
CA ILE A 142 16.71 -0.61 -1.53
C ILE A 142 16.37 -2.09 -1.81
N TYR A 143 17.04 -3.03 -1.14
CA TYR A 143 16.76 -4.47 -1.27
C TYR A 143 15.32 -4.77 -0.90
N GLY A 144 14.85 -4.19 0.19
CA GLY A 144 13.46 -4.26 0.59
C GLY A 144 12.52 -3.75 -0.50
N PHE A 145 12.78 -2.61 -1.16
CA PHE A 145 11.93 -2.11 -2.24
C PHE A 145 11.81 -3.10 -3.41
N LEU A 146 12.92 -3.75 -3.76
CA LEU A 146 12.98 -4.73 -4.85
C LEU A 146 12.36 -6.08 -4.48
N LEU A 147 12.49 -6.51 -3.23
CA LEU A 147 11.95 -7.79 -2.77
C LEU A 147 10.47 -7.69 -2.42
N GLN A 148 10.07 -6.60 -1.77
CA GLN A 148 8.77 -6.44 -1.16
C GLN A 148 7.78 -5.87 -2.19
N PRO A 149 7.74 -4.57 -2.53
CA PRO A 149 6.88 -4.05 -3.60
C PRO A 149 7.02 -4.71 -4.97
N VAL A 150 8.25 -4.97 -5.44
CA VAL A 150 8.50 -5.49 -6.79
C VAL A 150 8.38 -7.02 -6.81
N GLY A 151 9.06 -7.71 -5.89
CA GLY A 151 9.03 -9.17 -5.81
C GLY A 151 7.65 -9.74 -5.47
N SER A 152 6.91 -9.12 -4.55
CA SER A 152 5.57 -9.61 -4.14
C SER A 152 4.52 -9.59 -5.24
N ILE A 153 4.73 -8.83 -6.33
CA ILE A 153 3.85 -8.87 -7.50
C ILE A 153 3.90 -10.26 -8.18
N TRP A 154 5.04 -10.94 -8.08
CA TRP A 154 5.31 -12.21 -8.76
C TRP A 154 5.22 -13.43 -7.84
N GLU A 155 5.75 -13.31 -6.63
CA GLU A 155 5.83 -14.40 -5.65
C GLU A 155 5.32 -13.90 -4.30
N THR A 156 4.32 -14.56 -3.74
CA THR A 156 3.68 -14.18 -2.48
C THR A 156 4.01 -15.13 -1.33
N ASP A 157 4.70 -16.23 -1.61
CA ASP A 157 5.20 -17.16 -0.63
C ASP A 157 6.61 -16.75 -0.15
N ALA A 158 6.71 -16.40 1.14
CA ALA A 158 7.95 -15.90 1.71
C ALA A 158 9.06 -16.95 1.71
N ASP A 159 8.72 -18.22 1.96
CA ASP A 159 9.68 -19.33 2.02
C ASP A 159 10.28 -19.58 0.64
N THR A 160 9.45 -19.59 -0.41
CA THR A 160 9.88 -19.74 -1.80
C THR A 160 10.76 -18.57 -2.24
N MET A 161 10.39 -17.33 -1.92
CA MET A 161 11.23 -16.16 -2.21
C MET A 161 12.57 -16.24 -1.47
N ALA A 162 12.57 -16.57 -0.18
CA ALA A 162 13.79 -16.72 0.61
C ALA A 162 14.72 -17.81 0.06
N LEU A 163 14.16 -18.98 -0.29
CA LEU A 163 14.90 -20.07 -0.94
C LEU A 163 15.51 -19.63 -2.28
N ASN A 164 14.75 -18.90 -3.09
CA ASN A 164 15.24 -18.37 -4.36
C ASN A 164 16.37 -17.36 -4.16
N VAL A 165 16.26 -16.46 -3.18
CA VAL A 165 17.33 -15.50 -2.84
C VAL A 165 18.58 -16.21 -2.34
N VAL A 166 18.44 -17.22 -1.48
CA VAL A 166 19.57 -18.00 -0.97
C VAL A 166 20.26 -18.81 -2.09
N THR A 167 19.48 -19.31 -3.05
CA THR A 167 19.99 -20.18 -4.13
C THR A 167 20.56 -19.38 -5.30
N PHE A 168 19.90 -18.30 -5.70
CA PHE A 168 20.20 -17.54 -6.91
C PHE A 168 20.63 -16.09 -6.64
N GLY A 169 20.67 -15.65 -5.38
CA GLY A 169 20.97 -14.27 -5.02
C GLY A 169 19.94 -13.29 -5.58
N GLY A 170 20.41 -12.12 -5.99
CA GLY A 170 19.56 -11.07 -6.58
C GLY A 170 18.84 -11.47 -7.87
N PHE A 171 19.22 -12.59 -8.52
CA PHE A 171 18.52 -13.09 -9.70
C PHE A 171 17.08 -13.53 -9.39
N ALA A 172 16.75 -13.84 -8.14
CA ALA A 172 15.40 -14.19 -7.70
C ALA A 172 14.34 -13.13 -8.08
N VAL A 173 14.75 -11.86 -8.18
CA VAL A 173 13.86 -10.73 -8.53
C VAL A 173 14.19 -10.10 -9.89
N ALA A 174 15.07 -10.72 -10.69
CA ALA A 174 15.48 -10.14 -11.97
C ALA A 174 14.31 -9.93 -12.95
N ILE A 175 13.43 -10.92 -13.09
CA ILE A 175 12.26 -10.84 -13.98
C ILE A 175 11.31 -9.69 -13.58
N PRO A 176 10.80 -9.62 -12.33
CA PRO A 176 9.89 -8.54 -11.96
C PRO A 176 10.55 -7.15 -12.06
N ILE A 177 11.84 -7.03 -11.75
CA ILE A 177 12.62 -5.79 -11.97
C ILE A 177 12.61 -5.41 -13.46
N ILE A 178 13.01 -6.33 -14.35
CA ILE A 178 13.07 -6.06 -15.79
C ILE A 178 11.71 -5.66 -16.34
N VAL A 179 10.63 -6.31 -15.89
CA VAL A 179 9.27 -5.98 -16.33
C VAL A 179 8.87 -4.57 -15.85
N ILE A 180 9.00 -4.26 -14.57
CA ILE A 180 8.59 -2.96 -14.00
C ILE A 180 9.41 -1.81 -14.59
N PHE A 181 10.74 -1.93 -14.58
CA PHE A 181 11.61 -0.88 -15.12
C PHE A 181 11.59 -0.84 -16.65
N GLY A 182 11.32 -1.96 -17.32
CA GLY A 182 11.07 -2.01 -18.76
C GLY A 182 9.80 -1.27 -19.16
N LEU A 183 8.70 -1.45 -18.41
CA LEU A 183 7.46 -0.68 -18.60
C LEU A 183 7.70 0.82 -18.38
N LEU A 184 8.41 1.18 -17.31
CA LEU A 184 8.78 2.56 -17.05
C LEU A 184 9.62 3.14 -18.21
N ALA A 185 10.68 2.46 -18.62
CA ALA A 185 11.53 2.88 -19.73
C ALA A 185 10.73 3.05 -21.03
N TYR A 186 9.84 2.09 -21.33
CA TYR A 186 8.92 2.18 -22.47
C TYR A 186 8.05 3.46 -22.40
N ILE A 187 7.43 3.74 -21.26
CA ILE A 187 6.60 4.94 -21.07
C ILE A 187 7.44 6.22 -21.21
N LEU A 188 8.64 6.26 -20.63
CA LEU A 188 9.52 7.43 -20.67
C LEU A 188 10.08 7.70 -22.07
N THR A 189 10.33 6.66 -22.87
CA THR A 189 10.81 6.80 -24.24
C THR A 189 9.68 7.15 -25.20
N TYR A 190 8.54 6.47 -25.11
CA TYR A 190 7.48 6.53 -26.14
C TYR A 190 6.24 7.34 -25.75
N GLY A 191 6.02 7.58 -24.46
CA GLY A 191 4.85 8.28 -23.95
C GLY A 191 4.88 9.80 -24.17
N ARG A 192 3.69 10.42 -24.18
CA ARG A 192 3.54 11.88 -24.13
C ARG A 192 3.88 12.40 -22.73
N ALA A 193 4.12 13.71 -22.59
CA ALA A 193 4.50 14.33 -21.32
C ALA A 193 3.59 13.93 -20.15
N GLN A 194 2.27 13.87 -20.37
CA GLN A 194 1.31 13.41 -19.37
C GLN A 194 1.64 12.01 -18.82
N TRP A 195 1.91 11.04 -19.69
CA TRP A 195 2.18 9.65 -19.31
C TRP A 195 3.53 9.51 -18.60
N LYS A 196 4.53 10.27 -19.05
CA LYS A 196 5.84 10.32 -18.39
C LYS A 196 5.70 10.85 -16.96
N VAL A 197 5.00 11.96 -16.78
CA VAL A 197 4.78 12.55 -15.45
C VAL A 197 3.98 11.61 -14.57
N THR A 198 2.90 10.99 -15.06
CA THR A 198 2.14 10.01 -14.28
C THR A 198 2.99 8.80 -13.88
N ALA A 199 3.81 8.26 -14.78
CA ALA A 199 4.66 7.11 -14.49
C ALA A 199 5.76 7.44 -13.47
N LEU A 200 6.42 8.60 -13.62
CA LEU A 200 7.40 9.08 -12.64
C LEU A 200 6.75 9.32 -11.28
N TYR A 201 5.55 9.88 -11.26
CA TYR A 201 4.79 10.08 -10.03
C TYR A 201 4.42 8.75 -9.37
N ALA A 202 3.98 7.76 -10.14
CA ALA A 202 3.68 6.41 -9.63
C ALA A 202 4.92 5.75 -9.02
N LEU A 203 6.07 5.81 -9.71
CA LEU A 203 7.33 5.30 -9.17
C LEU A 203 7.75 6.05 -7.90
N ALA A 204 7.71 7.38 -7.93
CA ALA A 204 8.08 8.21 -6.79
C ALA A 204 7.16 7.94 -5.58
N ALA A 205 5.85 7.80 -5.81
CA ALA A 205 4.88 7.42 -4.79
C ALA A 205 5.21 6.04 -4.21
N ALA A 206 5.50 5.05 -5.05
CA ALA A 206 5.87 3.71 -4.59
C ALA A 206 7.14 3.74 -3.72
N ALA A 207 8.21 4.36 -4.20
CA ALA A 207 9.48 4.47 -3.49
C ALA A 207 9.34 5.23 -2.17
N SER A 208 8.58 6.34 -2.18
CA SER A 208 8.38 7.18 -0.99
C SER A 208 7.51 6.49 0.05
N CYS A 209 6.44 5.79 -0.37
CA CYS A 209 5.61 5.00 0.53
C CYS A 209 6.42 3.91 1.23
N TRP A 210 7.22 3.17 0.45
CA TRP A 210 8.09 2.12 1.00
C TRP A 210 9.12 2.69 1.96
N ALA A 211 9.91 3.68 1.51
CA ALA A 211 10.97 4.27 2.31
C ALA A 211 10.43 4.91 3.59
N ALA A 212 9.31 5.65 3.52
CA ALA A 212 8.70 6.23 4.71
C ALA A 212 8.21 5.15 5.68
N ALA A 213 7.58 4.09 5.19
CA ALA A 213 7.10 2.99 6.02
C ALA A 213 8.26 2.27 6.73
N THR A 214 9.36 1.99 6.04
CA THR A 214 10.50 1.25 6.62
C THR A 214 11.38 2.11 7.51
N VAL A 215 11.67 3.35 7.12
CA VAL A 215 12.57 4.24 7.88
C VAL A 215 11.90 4.73 9.17
N LEU A 216 10.59 4.97 9.14
CA LEU A 216 9.84 5.41 10.34
C LEU A 216 9.41 4.25 11.24
N ASN A 217 9.61 3.00 10.80
CA ASN A 217 9.30 1.79 11.57
C ASN A 217 10.46 0.79 11.44
N PRO A 218 11.67 1.13 11.93
CA PRO A 218 12.81 0.23 11.81
C PRO A 218 12.57 -1.03 12.62
N SER A 219 12.94 -2.18 12.03
CA SER A 219 12.80 -3.51 12.63
C SER A 219 13.94 -4.40 12.13
N PRO A 220 14.48 -5.32 12.95
CA PRO A 220 15.51 -6.26 12.51
C PRO A 220 15.11 -7.09 11.28
N GLU A 221 13.82 -7.38 11.12
CA GLU A 221 13.27 -8.14 9.99
C GLU A 221 13.26 -7.35 8.66
N LEU A 222 13.58 -6.06 8.70
CA LEU A 222 13.75 -5.21 7.53
C LEU A 222 15.22 -5.01 7.15
N ASP A 223 16.17 -5.58 7.89
CA ASP A 223 17.61 -5.39 7.65
C ASP A 223 18.19 -6.36 6.59
N PHE A 224 17.56 -6.38 5.42
CA PHE A 224 17.85 -7.32 4.33
C PHE A 224 19.32 -7.32 3.87
N ALA A 225 20.04 -6.20 3.98
CA ALA A 225 21.44 -6.10 3.58
C ALA A 225 22.38 -6.90 4.48
N ASN A 226 22.01 -7.11 5.74
CA ASN A 226 22.82 -7.81 6.74
C ASN A 226 22.29 -9.22 7.05
N PHE A 227 21.28 -9.70 6.30
CA PHE A 227 20.75 -11.05 6.48
C PHE A 227 21.79 -12.12 6.12
N SER A 228 22.08 -13.00 7.08
CA SER A 228 22.73 -14.27 6.81
C SER A 228 21.77 -15.23 6.07
N LYS A 229 22.30 -16.36 5.59
CA LYS A 229 21.49 -17.42 4.98
C LYS A 229 20.37 -17.90 5.90
N ASP A 230 20.66 -18.05 7.18
CA ASP A 230 19.67 -18.52 8.17
C ASP A 230 18.63 -17.42 8.44
N ASP A 231 19.03 -16.14 8.43
CA ASP A 231 18.08 -15.03 8.55
C ASP A 231 17.11 -15.00 7.37
N TRP A 232 17.57 -15.20 6.14
CA TRP A 232 16.68 -15.32 4.98
C TRP A 232 15.63 -16.42 5.17
N LEU A 233 16.06 -17.61 5.61
CA LEU A 233 15.17 -18.77 5.73
C LEU A 233 14.26 -18.73 6.95
N SER A 234 14.58 -17.93 7.98
CA SER A 234 13.82 -17.91 9.25
C SER A 234 13.11 -16.60 9.55
N LYS A 235 13.56 -15.48 8.98
CA LYS A 235 13.05 -14.13 9.29
C LYS A 235 12.38 -13.45 8.09
N PHE A 236 12.71 -13.82 6.86
CA PHE A 236 12.12 -13.17 5.70
C PHE A 236 10.60 -13.39 5.68
N THR A 237 9.87 -12.29 5.52
CA THR A 237 8.42 -12.32 5.34
C THR A 237 7.98 -11.13 4.50
N PHE A 238 6.79 -11.20 3.92
CA PHE A 238 6.22 -10.08 3.19
C PHE A 238 5.47 -9.13 4.13
N PHE A 239 5.81 -7.85 4.05
CA PHE A 239 5.22 -6.83 4.90
C PHE A 239 4.05 -6.13 4.23
N ARG A 240 3.02 -5.80 5.01
CA ARG A 240 1.91 -4.92 4.61
C ARG A 240 2.35 -3.58 4.00
N TYR A 241 3.56 -3.12 4.34
CA TYR A 241 4.19 -1.91 3.79
C TYR A 241 4.40 -1.96 2.26
N ALA A 242 4.39 -3.16 1.66
CA ALA A 242 4.49 -3.32 0.21
C ALA A 242 3.19 -3.04 -0.54
N ALA A 243 2.02 -2.96 0.13
CA ALA A 243 0.72 -2.89 -0.55
C ALA A 243 0.56 -1.66 -1.42
N ALA A 244 0.63 -0.46 -0.85
CA ALA A 244 0.50 0.77 -1.63
C ALA A 244 1.62 0.93 -2.68
N PRO A 245 2.90 0.69 -2.36
CA PRO A 245 3.96 0.66 -3.38
C PRO A 245 3.67 -0.28 -4.55
N SER A 246 3.23 -1.51 -4.30
CA SER A 246 2.90 -2.49 -5.34
C SER A 246 1.77 -1.99 -6.22
N MET A 247 0.72 -1.40 -5.63
CA MET A 247 -0.39 -0.81 -6.39
C MET A 247 0.09 0.31 -7.32
N PHE A 248 0.99 1.19 -6.84
CA PHE A 248 1.57 2.25 -7.66
C PHE A 248 2.47 1.72 -8.78
N LEU A 249 3.28 0.69 -8.52
CA LEU A 249 4.07 0.03 -9.57
C LEU A 249 3.17 -0.65 -10.62
N LEU A 250 2.11 -1.32 -10.19
CA LEU A 250 1.12 -1.93 -11.09
C LEU A 250 0.38 -0.91 -11.95
N ALA A 251 0.29 0.36 -11.53
CA ALA A 251 -0.29 1.44 -12.33
C ALA A 251 0.50 1.69 -13.64
N LEU A 252 1.77 1.28 -13.72
CA LEU A 252 2.55 1.36 -14.95
C LEU A 252 1.95 0.52 -16.09
N VAL A 253 1.23 -0.56 -15.78
CA VAL A 253 0.61 -1.42 -16.81
C VAL A 253 -0.47 -0.68 -17.61
N PRO A 254 -1.55 -0.12 -17.00
CA PRO A 254 -2.53 0.66 -17.76
C PRO A 254 -1.94 1.92 -18.40
N ILE A 255 -0.92 2.55 -17.81
CA ILE A 255 -0.21 3.69 -18.44
C ILE A 255 0.51 3.23 -19.71
N ALA A 256 1.24 2.11 -19.67
CA ALA A 256 1.91 1.56 -20.84
C ALA A 256 0.92 1.17 -21.95
N CYS A 257 -0.24 0.61 -21.60
CA CYS A 257 -1.30 0.34 -22.57
C CYS A 257 -1.82 1.62 -23.23
N ALA A 258 -2.02 2.69 -22.47
CA ALA A 258 -2.44 3.99 -23.02
C ALA A 258 -1.36 4.58 -23.96
N VAL A 259 -0.08 4.44 -23.62
CA VAL A 259 1.04 4.81 -24.51
C VAL A 259 1.05 3.98 -25.79
N ALA A 260 0.80 2.67 -25.69
CA ALA A 260 0.74 1.78 -26.84
C ALA A 260 -0.45 2.08 -27.77
N GLU A 261 -1.59 2.50 -27.23
CA GLU A 261 -2.74 2.99 -28.01
C GLU A 261 -2.42 4.33 -28.68
N ASP A 262 -1.81 5.29 -27.96
CA ASP A 262 -1.35 6.57 -28.53
C ASP A 262 -0.38 6.38 -29.71
N LYS A 263 0.38 5.27 -29.70
CA LYS A 263 1.31 4.86 -30.76
C LYS A 263 0.68 4.02 -31.87
N GLY A 264 -0.59 3.66 -31.75
CA GLY A 264 -1.29 2.80 -32.72
C GLY A 264 -0.88 1.32 -32.67
N VAL A 265 -0.15 0.88 -31.65
CA VAL A 265 0.21 -0.54 -31.44
C VAL A 265 -1.02 -1.34 -31.01
N ILE A 266 -1.82 -0.77 -30.10
CA ILE A 266 -3.12 -1.31 -29.71
C ILE A 266 -4.19 -0.60 -30.54
N GLY A 267 -4.78 -1.32 -31.49
CA GLY A 267 -5.88 -0.79 -32.30
C GLY A 267 -7.18 -0.59 -31.50
N PRO A 268 -8.14 0.20 -32.03
CA PRO A 268 -9.41 0.53 -31.36
C PRO A 268 -10.40 -0.65 -31.20
N ASN A 269 -9.99 -1.85 -31.62
CA ASN A 269 -10.81 -3.05 -31.71
C ASN A 269 -10.95 -3.76 -30.36
N LYS A 270 -11.57 -4.95 -30.37
CA LYS A 270 -11.79 -5.78 -29.16
C LYS A 270 -10.50 -6.13 -28.39
N THR A 271 -9.33 -6.00 -29.01
CA THR A 271 -8.01 -6.26 -28.42
C THR A 271 -7.74 -5.42 -27.16
N ARG A 272 -8.29 -4.21 -27.05
CA ARG A 272 -8.14 -3.37 -25.84
C ARG A 272 -8.81 -3.94 -24.58
N TYR A 273 -9.75 -4.87 -24.74
CA TYR A 273 -10.38 -5.58 -23.62
C TYR A 273 -9.59 -6.82 -23.18
N LEU A 274 -8.60 -7.26 -23.97
CA LEU A 274 -7.72 -8.35 -23.57
C LEU A 274 -6.77 -7.92 -22.46
N ALA A 275 -6.30 -6.67 -22.46
CA ALA A 275 -5.39 -6.14 -21.45
C ALA A 275 -5.92 -6.25 -20.00
N PRO A 276 -7.15 -5.81 -19.66
CA PRO A 276 -7.69 -6.01 -18.31
C PRO A 276 -7.90 -7.50 -17.97
N VAL A 277 -8.23 -8.35 -18.95
CA VAL A 277 -8.37 -9.80 -18.70
C VAL A 277 -7.02 -10.42 -18.37
N LEU A 278 -5.98 -10.14 -19.15
CA LEU A 278 -4.62 -10.65 -18.89
C LEU A 278 -4.09 -10.15 -17.55
N LEU A 279 -4.30 -8.88 -17.23
CA LEU A 279 -3.93 -8.34 -15.92
C LEU A 279 -4.68 -9.05 -14.79
N ALA A 280 -6.00 -9.25 -14.93
CA ALA A 280 -6.78 -9.95 -13.92
C ALA A 280 -6.31 -11.39 -13.73
N VAL A 281 -6.03 -12.13 -14.81
CA VAL A 281 -5.51 -13.50 -14.75
C VAL A 281 -4.15 -13.54 -14.06
N PHE A 282 -3.22 -12.67 -14.48
CA PHE A 282 -1.88 -12.58 -13.88
C PHE A 282 -1.97 -12.28 -12.37
N LEU A 283 -2.71 -11.24 -11.98
CA LEU A 283 -2.85 -10.86 -10.57
C LEU A 283 -3.60 -11.93 -9.75
N SER A 284 -4.61 -12.58 -10.33
CA SER A 284 -5.35 -13.65 -9.65
C SER A 284 -4.45 -14.84 -9.35
N ASN A 285 -3.50 -15.18 -10.22
CA ASN A 285 -2.58 -16.28 -9.98
C ASN A 285 -1.76 -16.04 -8.70
N SER A 286 -1.10 -14.88 -8.59
CA SER A 286 -0.31 -14.55 -7.40
C SER A 286 -1.16 -14.31 -6.16
N TYR A 287 -2.37 -13.73 -6.33
CA TYR A 287 -3.31 -13.48 -5.24
C TYR A 287 -3.87 -14.78 -4.63
N LEU A 288 -4.20 -15.77 -5.46
CA LEU A 288 -4.79 -17.03 -4.97
C LEU A 288 -3.75 -17.97 -4.35
N GLN A 289 -2.47 -17.78 -4.66
CA GLN A 289 -1.37 -18.49 -4.01
C GLN A 289 -1.05 -17.94 -2.61
N ALA A 290 -1.41 -16.68 -2.34
CA ALA A 290 -1.14 -16.04 -1.06
C ALA A 290 -1.96 -16.70 0.06
N THR A 291 -1.28 -17.18 1.10
CA THR A 291 -1.94 -17.80 2.27
C THR A 291 -2.49 -16.71 3.20
N PRO A 292 -3.82 -16.65 3.45
CA PRO A 292 -4.38 -15.62 4.30
C PRO A 292 -3.99 -15.81 5.78
N VAL A 293 -3.26 -14.86 6.36
CA VAL A 293 -2.73 -15.02 7.72
C VAL A 293 -3.77 -14.70 8.82
N ARG A 294 -4.84 -13.97 8.47
CA ARG A 294 -5.84 -13.46 9.44
C ARG A 294 -7.16 -14.23 9.54
N GLN A 295 -7.40 -15.23 8.69
CA GLN A 295 -8.71 -15.92 8.65
C GLN A 295 -8.94 -16.88 9.82
N THR A 296 -7.87 -17.40 10.43
CA THR A 296 -7.94 -18.40 11.52
C THR A 296 -7.32 -17.89 12.83
N GLY A 297 -7.15 -16.58 12.95
CA GLY A 297 -6.53 -15.95 14.11
C GLY A 297 -7.43 -15.89 15.35
N PRO A 298 -6.87 -15.69 16.57
CA PRO A 298 -7.67 -15.52 17.78
C PRO A 298 -8.60 -14.30 17.68
N GLU A 299 -9.82 -14.44 18.16
CA GLU A 299 -10.78 -13.33 18.22
C GLU A 299 -10.42 -12.39 19.39
N TRP A 300 -10.34 -11.08 19.10
CA TRP A 300 -10.01 -10.06 20.10
C TRP A 300 -10.94 -10.12 21.33
N MET A 301 -12.24 -10.34 21.11
CA MET A 301 -13.22 -10.38 22.19
C MET A 301 -12.97 -11.55 23.15
N THR A 302 -12.64 -12.74 22.63
CA THR A 302 -12.27 -13.90 23.44
C THR A 302 -10.99 -13.65 24.24
N GLY A 303 -10.01 -12.99 23.61
CA GLY A 303 -8.77 -12.57 24.27
C GLY A 303 -9.01 -11.62 25.44
N VAL A 304 -9.82 -10.58 25.23
CA VAL A 304 -10.21 -9.61 26.28
C VAL A 304 -10.97 -10.31 27.42
N GLN A 305 -11.90 -11.21 27.13
CA GLN A 305 -12.62 -11.97 28.15
C GLN A 305 -11.67 -12.83 29.00
N THR A 306 -10.73 -13.52 28.35
CA THR A 306 -9.71 -14.33 29.02
C THR A 306 -8.81 -13.47 29.92
N ALA A 307 -8.34 -12.33 29.40
CA ALA A 307 -7.53 -11.38 30.13
C ALA A 307 -8.27 -10.79 31.35
N THR A 308 -9.57 -10.47 31.20
CA THR A 308 -10.43 -10.03 32.31
C THR A 308 -10.49 -11.07 33.42
N VAL A 309 -10.71 -12.35 33.07
CA VAL A 309 -10.74 -13.44 34.06
C VAL A 309 -9.39 -13.60 34.76
N GLN A 310 -8.27 -13.53 34.03
CA GLN A 310 -6.92 -13.60 34.60
C GLN A 310 -6.65 -12.46 35.59
N CYS A 311 -6.95 -11.22 35.20
CA CYS A 311 -6.76 -10.05 36.05
C CYS A 311 -7.67 -10.07 37.29
N ALA A 312 -8.88 -10.63 37.21
CA ALA A 312 -9.77 -10.78 38.35
C ALA A 312 -9.33 -11.89 39.30
N ALA A 313 -8.75 -12.99 38.77
CA ALA A 313 -8.26 -14.11 39.56
C ALA A 313 -6.97 -13.79 40.32
N ASP A 314 -6.12 -12.90 39.78
CA ASP A 314 -4.86 -12.49 40.39
C ASP A 314 -4.79 -10.96 40.61
N PRO A 315 -5.04 -10.48 41.84
CA PRO A 315 -4.90 -9.07 42.18
C PRO A 315 -3.49 -8.50 41.99
N SER A 316 -2.45 -9.35 42.03
CA SER A 316 -1.06 -8.94 41.85
C SER A 316 -0.66 -8.73 40.39
N LEU A 317 -1.46 -9.25 39.46
CA LEU A 317 -1.24 -9.07 38.03
C LEU A 317 -1.51 -7.61 37.63
N THR A 318 -0.49 -6.95 37.08
CA THR A 318 -0.57 -5.57 36.59
C THR A 318 -1.05 -5.47 35.16
N GLU A 319 -0.73 -6.48 34.33
CA GLU A 319 -1.07 -6.54 32.91
C GLU A 319 -1.42 -7.98 32.50
N ALA A 320 -2.35 -8.12 31.56
CA ALA A 320 -2.67 -9.41 30.93
C ALA A 320 -2.29 -9.36 29.45
N VAL A 321 -1.83 -10.49 28.92
CA VAL A 321 -1.34 -10.62 27.54
C VAL A 321 -2.42 -11.24 26.67
N ILE A 322 -2.83 -10.53 25.63
CA ILE A 322 -3.82 -10.98 24.66
C ILE A 322 -3.10 -11.39 23.37
N PRO A 323 -3.21 -12.65 22.91
CA PRO A 323 -2.69 -13.05 21.63
C PRO A 323 -3.47 -12.38 20.50
N VAL A 324 -2.76 -11.87 19.49
CA VAL A 324 -3.34 -11.28 18.28
C VAL A 324 -2.71 -11.91 17.05
N THR A 325 -3.22 -11.59 15.86
CA THR A 325 -2.72 -12.16 14.60
C THR A 325 -1.77 -11.20 13.88
N PRO A 326 -0.68 -11.68 13.25
CA PRO A 326 -0.19 -13.08 13.10
C PRO A 326 0.14 -13.81 14.41
N ALA A 327 0.18 -15.15 14.40
CA ALA A 327 0.17 -16.03 15.59
C ALA A 327 1.25 -15.77 16.67
N ASN A 328 2.33 -15.05 16.32
CA ASN A 328 3.40 -14.66 17.23
C ASN A 328 3.21 -13.27 17.86
N TRP A 329 2.12 -12.57 17.57
CA TRP A 329 1.88 -11.21 18.09
C TRP A 329 1.04 -11.23 19.36
N GLN A 330 1.35 -10.28 20.24
CA GLN A 330 0.73 -10.18 21.55
C GLN A 330 0.52 -8.71 21.91
N VAL A 331 -0.53 -8.43 22.69
CA VAL A 331 -0.82 -7.11 23.23
C VAL A 331 -0.88 -7.23 24.75
N ALA A 332 0.00 -6.54 25.45
CA ALA A 332 -0.10 -6.37 26.88
C ALA A 332 -1.14 -5.27 27.19
N VAL A 333 -2.15 -5.62 27.99
CA VAL A 333 -3.20 -4.69 28.42
C VAL A 333 -3.14 -4.54 29.93
N PRO A 334 -2.98 -3.31 30.46
CA PRO A 334 -3.05 -3.06 31.89
C PRO A 334 -4.38 -3.53 32.48
N CYS A 335 -4.33 -4.31 33.56
CA CYS A 335 -5.53 -4.88 34.20
C CYS A 335 -6.54 -3.82 34.63
N ARG A 336 -6.08 -2.59 34.92
CA ARG A 336 -6.93 -1.43 35.27
C ARG A 336 -7.84 -0.93 34.14
N LEU A 337 -7.56 -1.31 32.89
CA LEU A 337 -8.35 -0.94 31.71
C LEU A 337 -9.38 -2.01 31.33
N LEU A 338 -9.33 -3.18 31.97
CA LEU A 338 -10.24 -4.29 31.69
C LEU A 338 -11.47 -4.20 32.60
N PRO A 339 -12.68 -4.52 32.08
CA PRO A 339 -13.90 -4.49 32.87
C PRO A 339 -13.79 -5.42 34.08
N GLY A 340 -14.19 -4.98 35.28
CA GLY A 340 -14.25 -5.82 36.49
C GLY A 340 -13.14 -5.58 37.52
N LYS A 341 -12.28 -4.57 37.33
CA LYS A 341 -11.43 -3.98 38.38
C LYS A 341 -11.79 -2.52 38.60
#